data_AF-A0A955P4X2-F1
#
_entry.id   AF-A0A955P4X2-F1
#
_cell.length_a   1.000
_cell.length_b   1.000
_cell.length_c   1.000
_cell.angle_alpha   90.00
_cell.angle_beta   90.00
_cell.angle_gamma   90.00
#
_symmetry.space_group_name_H-M   'P 1'
#
loop_
_entity.id
_entity.type
_entity.pdbx_description
1 polymer ?
#
loop_
_entity_poly.entity_id
_entity_poly.type
_entity_poly.pdbx_seq_one_letter_code
_entity_poly.pdbx_strand_id
1 'polypeptide(L)' 'WELYNIAEDRCEQNDLADQFQERTAEMAKRWHELAEETDHLSEKDRRPVTDEITHPTRDSWHSAEVSEGWTRPAF' A
#
# COMPACT_ATOMS: atom_id res chain seq x y z
N TRP A 1 5.92 -0.12 -5.08
CA TRP A 1 6.20 -1.47 -4.59
C TRP A 1 7.37 -1.36 -3.66
N GLU A 2 7.23 -1.90 -2.46
CA GLU A 2 8.31 -2.00 -1.47
C GLU A 2 8.67 -3.48 -1.33
N LEU A 3 9.91 -3.77 -0.94
CA LEU A 3 10.41 -5.14 -0.78
C LEU A 3 11.04 -5.33 0.59
N TYR A 4 10.56 -6.31 1.35
CA TYR A 4 11.02 -6.59 2.70
C TYR A 4 11.43 -8.06 2.86
N ASN A 5 12.49 -8.30 3.65
CA ASN A 5 12.84 -9.63 4.12
C ASN A 5 12.27 -9.84 5.54
N ILE A 6 11.08 -10.42 5.64
CA ILE A 6 10.37 -10.62 6.91
C ILE A 6 11.16 -11.45 7.94
N ALA A 7 12.08 -12.31 7.49
CA ALA A 7 12.92 -13.11 8.39
C ALA A 7 13.94 -12.25 9.16
N GLU A 8 14.40 -11.15 8.56
CA GLU A 8 15.42 -10.26 9.11
C GLU A 8 14.83 -8.92 9.57
N ASP A 9 13.73 -8.49 8.96
CA ASP A 9 13.03 -7.24 9.22
C ASP A 9 11.53 -7.49 9.40
N ARG A 10 11.17 -7.96 10.59
CA ARG A 10 9.78 -8.27 10.95
C ARG A 10 8.86 -7.04 10.95
N CYS A 11 9.42 -5.85 11.07
CA CYS A 11 8.66 -4.61 11.21
C CYS A 11 8.68 -3.76 9.93
N GLU A 12 9.17 -4.29 8.80
CA GLU A 12 9.13 -3.65 7.48
C GLU A 12 9.72 -2.24 7.51
N GLN A 13 10.86 -2.06 8.21
CA GLN A 13 11.48 -0.75 8.39
C GLN A 13 12.47 -0.39 7.29
N ASN A 14 12.95 -1.37 6.53
CA ASN A 14 14.03 -1.21 5.56
C ASN A 14 13.56 -1.67 4.19
N ASP A 15 13.13 -0.73 3.36
CA ASP A 15 12.76 -1.02 1.98
C ASP A 15 14.01 -1.41 1.16
N LEU A 16 13.95 -2.58 0.53
CA LEU A 16 14.98 -3.15 -0.31
C LEU A 16 14.65 -3.06 -1.80
N ALA A 17 13.52 -2.44 -2.19
CA ALA A 17 13.04 -2.44 -3.56
C ALA A 17 14.06 -1.86 -4.55
N ASP A 18 14.73 -0.77 -4.16
CA ASP A 18 15.77 -0.10 -4.93
C ASP A 18 17.10 -0.88 -4.97
N GLN A 19 17.30 -1.86 -4.10
CA GLN A 19 18.51 -2.69 -4.08
C GLN A 19 18.33 -3.98 -4.90
N PHE A 20 17.09 -4.47 -5.02
CA PHE A 20 16.76 -5.71 -5.72
C PHE A 20 15.61 -5.52 -6.71
N GLN A 21 15.79 -4.67 -7.72
CA GLN A 21 14.74 -4.29 -8.66
C GLN A 21 14.17 -5.47 -9.44
N GLU A 22 15.02 -6.44 -9.82
CA GLU A 22 14.58 -7.66 -10.51
C GLU A 22 13.61 -8.47 -9.64
N ARG A 23 13.98 -8.69 -8.37
CA ARG A 23 13.14 -9.40 -7.41
C ARG A 23 11.81 -8.68 -7.16
N THR A 24 11.86 -7.36 -7.04
CA THR A 24 10.66 -6.52 -6.89
C THR A 24 9.72 -6.67 -8.09
N ALA A 25 10.26 -6.66 -9.32
CA ALA A 25 9.48 -6.84 -10.53
C ALA A 25 8.86 -8.23 -10.64
N GLU A 26 9.60 -9.28 -10.29
CA GLU A 26 9.08 -10.65 -10.24
C GLU A 26 7.93 -10.80 -9.24
N MET A 27 8.08 -10.23 -8.04
CA MET A 27 7.05 -10.30 -7.00
C MET A 27 5.82 -9.47 -7.36
N ALA A 28 5.98 -8.29 -7.95
CA ALA A 28 4.88 -7.49 -8.48
C ALA A 28 4.09 -8.26 -9.55
N LYS A 29 4.80 -8.91 -10.49
CA LYS A 29 4.17 -9.77 -11.50
C LYS A 29 3.38 -10.91 -10.84
N ARG A 30 3.98 -11.57 -9.85
CA ARG A 30 3.32 -12.67 -9.13
C ARG A 30 2.06 -12.21 -8.41
N TRP A 31 2.07 -11.02 -7.82
CA TRP A 31 0.87 -10.42 -7.23
C TRP A 31 -0.23 -10.21 -8.28
N HIS A 32 0.11 -9.66 -9.46
CA HIS A 32 -0.87 -9.45 -10.54
C HIS A 32 -1.49 -10.77 -11.03
N GLU A 33 -0.70 -11.82 -11.17
CA GLU A 33 -1.19 -13.17 -11.52
C GLU A 33 -2.20 -13.68 -10.48
N LEU A 34 -1.89 -13.55 -9.19
CA LEU A 34 -2.79 -13.97 -8.10
C LEU A 34 -4.09 -13.15 -8.10
N ALA A 35 -3.96 -11.83 -8.24
CA ALA A 35 -5.08 -10.91 -8.29
C ALA A 35 -6.06 -11.23 -9.42
N GLU A 36 -5.55 -11.67 -10.57
CA GLU A 36 -6.36 -12.04 -11.74
C GLU A 36 -6.98 -13.44 -11.62
N GLU A 37 -6.13 -14.42 -11.36
CA GLU A 37 -6.48 -15.83 -11.54
C GLU A 37 -7.08 -16.44 -10.27
N THR A 38 -6.77 -15.90 -9.09
CA THR A 38 -7.25 -16.42 -7.81
C THR A 38 -8.33 -15.54 -7.20
N ASP A 39 -8.08 -14.24 -7.11
CA ASP A 39 -9.01 -13.29 -6.49
C ASP A 39 -10.06 -12.75 -7.48
N HIS A 40 -9.84 -12.98 -8.78
CA HIS A 40 -10.71 -12.51 -9.87
C HIS A 40 -11.03 -11.01 -9.79
N LEU A 41 -10.04 -10.21 -9.40
CA LEU A 41 -10.18 -8.76 -9.27
C LEU A 41 -10.43 -8.12 -10.64
N SER A 42 -11.29 -7.10 -10.64
CA SER A 42 -11.59 -6.34 -11.85
C SER A 42 -10.35 -5.58 -12.35
N GLU A 43 -10.30 -5.24 -13.64
CA GLU A 43 -9.21 -4.44 -14.20
C GLU A 43 -9.04 -3.10 -13.45
N LYS A 44 -10.16 -2.52 -12.99
CA LYS A 44 -10.16 -1.29 -12.20
C LYS A 44 -9.42 -1.45 -10.87
N ASP A 45 -9.54 -2.60 -10.21
CA ASP A 45 -8.95 -2.84 -8.90
C ASP A 45 -7.49 -3.30 -8.99
N ARG A 46 -7.06 -3.79 -10.16
CA ARG A 46 -5.68 -4.21 -10.45
C ARG A 46 -4.82 -3.12 -11.09
N ARG A 47 -5.37 -1.92 -11.32
CA ARG A 47 -4.64 -0.82 -11.98
C ARG A 47 -3.52 -0.26 -11.08
N PRO A 48 -2.47 0.34 -11.67
CA PRO A 48 -1.48 1.08 -10.89
C PRO A 48 -2.12 2.16 -10.02
N VAL A 49 -1.60 2.33 -8.81
CA VAL A 49 -2.01 3.42 -7.91
C VAL A 49 -1.62 4.76 -8.54
N THR A 50 -2.53 5.73 -8.48
CA THR A 50 -2.30 7.10 -8.94
C THR A 50 -1.85 7.97 -7.78
N ASP A 51 -0.98 8.96 -8.03
CA ASP A 51 -0.54 9.92 -7.02
C ASP A 51 -1.62 10.92 -6.59
N GLU A 52 -2.77 10.93 -7.28
CA GLU A 52 -3.89 11.79 -6.95
C GLU A 52 -4.59 11.34 -5.67
N ILE A 53 -4.61 12.22 -4.66
CA ILE A 53 -5.35 12.00 -3.42
C ILE A 53 -6.85 12.03 -3.76
N THR A 54 -7.53 10.89 -3.55
CA THR A 54 -8.99 10.86 -3.64
C THR A 54 -9.56 11.54 -2.39
N HIS A 55 -10.36 12.59 -2.58
CA HIS A 55 -11.07 13.20 -1.46
C HIS A 55 -12.10 12.20 -0.90
N PRO A 56 -12.09 11.92 0.42
CA PRO A 56 -13.06 11.02 1.00
C PRO A 56 -14.47 11.59 0.80
N THR A 57 -15.37 10.81 0.21
CA THR A 57 -16.78 11.20 0.10
C THR A 57 -17.47 10.94 1.45
N ARG A 58 -17.85 12.02 2.14
CA ARG A 58 -18.69 12.19 3.35
C ARG A 58 -18.55 11.15 4.49
N ASP A 59 -18.34 11.69 5.70
CA ASP A 59 -18.33 10.98 7.00
C ASP A 59 -17.21 9.95 7.21
N SER A 60 -16.08 10.07 6.51
CA SER A 60 -14.88 9.29 6.85
C SER A 60 -14.13 9.93 8.03
N TRP A 61 -13.66 9.12 8.97
CA TRP A 61 -12.75 9.53 10.06
C TRP A 61 -11.43 10.13 9.56
N HIS A 62 -11.09 9.92 8.28
CA HIS A 62 -9.93 10.48 7.60
C HIS A 62 -10.19 11.88 6.99
N SER A 63 -11.39 12.44 7.14
CA SER A 63 -11.66 13.79 6.67
C SER A 63 -10.94 14.81 7.55
N ALA A 64 -10.40 15.86 6.94
CA ALA A 64 -9.67 16.91 7.65
C ALA A 64 -10.54 17.50 8.77
N GLU A 65 -11.84 17.74 8.49
CA GLU A 65 -12.84 18.23 9.44
C GLU A 65 -13.01 17.34 10.68
N VAL A 66 -13.01 16.01 10.52
CA VAL A 66 -13.14 15.08 11.67
C VAL A 66 -11.84 15.01 12.48
N SER A 67 -10.69 15.19 11.84
CA SER A 67 -9.37 15.09 12.49
C SER A 67 -8.82 16.39 13.08
N GLU A 68 -9.40 17.55 12.73
CA GLU A 68 -8.88 18.88 13.10
C GLU A 68 -8.75 19.07 14.62
N GLY A 69 -9.62 18.44 15.41
CA GLY A 69 -9.62 18.53 16.87
C GLY A 69 -8.77 17.48 17.60
N TRP A 70 -8.10 16.56 16.90
CA TRP A 70 -7.32 15.51 17.56
C TRP A 70 -5.97 16.03 18.05
N THR A 71 -5.67 15.85 19.34
CA THR A 71 -4.37 16.15 19.94
C THR A 71 -3.77 14.90 20.56
N ARG A 72 -2.50 14.60 20.23
CA ARG A 72 -1.74 13.50 20.84
C ARG A 72 -1.68 13.67 22.37
N PRO A 73 -2.06 12.66 23.18
CA PRO A 73 -1.93 12.72 24.63
C PRO A 73 -0.46 12.75 25.05
N ALA A 74 -0.16 13.52 26.11
CA ALA A 74 1.11 13.41 26.81
C ALA A 74 1.07 12.16 27.72
N PHE A 75 2.00 11.24 27.51
CA PHE A 75 2.22 10.07 28.37
C PHE A 75 3.57 10.23 29.08
#